data_AF-A0A8T4QPZ1-F1
#
_entry.id   AF-A0A8T4QPZ1-F1
#
_cell.length_a   1.000
_cell.length_b   1.000
_cell.length_c   1.000
_cell.angle_alpha   90.00
_cell.angle_beta   90.00
_cell.angle_gamma   90.00
#
_symmetry.space_group_name_H-M   'P 1'
#
loop_
_entity.id
_entity.type
_entity.pdbx_description
1 polymer ?
#
loop_
_entity_poly.entity_id
_entity_poly.type
_entity_poly.pdbx_seq_one_letter_code
_entity_poly.pdbx_strand_id
1 'polypeptide(L)'
;MKLLKLKIFPFSSILFLFFLLSCMSPSQEKALKEIVTAEEPISGQPSSKAALQEDVADAVYINNKMLTAKQRRELTAVYGVPPRPGRYWYDSASGSYGIWHGLSLGVILAGHDFGKIPEDASDGNTGVFINDRELPEADVLFLEWVFNVPRQPGRYWQDALGNIGYEGDPTPLVNLYAVYQQRIQSRFYGSGDNYWAGNFGSYGNEENGFGYVMVDGVSVTYGG
;
A
#
# COMPACT_ATOMS: atom_id res chain seq x y z
N MET A 1 -10.68 -5.65 -57.08
CA MET A 1 -11.90 -5.24 -56.34
C MET A 1 -11.66 -5.52 -54.87
N LYS A 2 -11.06 -4.56 -54.14
CA LYS A 2 -11.71 -3.64 -53.18
C LYS A 2 -12.45 -4.34 -52.04
N LEU A 3 -11.84 -4.22 -50.85
CA LEU A 3 -12.44 -4.43 -49.53
C LEU A 3 -13.77 -3.69 -49.40
N LEU A 4 -14.74 -4.30 -48.70
CA LEU A 4 -15.64 -3.55 -47.82
C LEU A 4 -15.77 -4.27 -46.47
N LYS A 5 -15.19 -3.62 -45.45
CA LYS A 5 -15.54 -3.79 -44.04
C LYS A 5 -16.99 -3.35 -43.86
N LEU A 6 -17.83 -4.15 -43.21
CA LEU A 6 -19.10 -3.65 -42.66
C LEU A 6 -18.97 -3.51 -41.14
N LYS A 7 -19.09 -2.25 -40.70
CA LYS A 7 -19.07 -1.81 -39.31
C LYS A 7 -20.34 -2.29 -38.61
N ILE A 8 -20.18 -2.93 -37.46
CA ILE A 8 -21.25 -3.13 -36.48
C ILE A 8 -21.34 -1.83 -35.65
N PHE A 9 -22.52 -1.22 -35.63
CA PHE A 9 -22.88 -0.23 -34.61
C PHE A 9 -24.11 -0.74 -33.83
N PRO A 10 -24.20 -0.44 -32.53
CA PRO A 10 -25.16 -1.06 -31.62
C PRO A 10 -26.48 -0.30 -31.63
N PHE A 11 -27.60 -1.00 -31.81
CA PHE A 11 -28.92 -0.44 -31.57
C PHE A 11 -29.76 -1.39 -30.71
N SER A 12 -29.84 -1.03 -29.43
CA SER A 12 -31.08 -0.97 -28.64
C SER A 12 -31.95 -2.23 -28.57
N SER A 13 -31.50 -3.23 -27.79
CA SER A 13 -32.23 -4.47 -27.47
C SER A 13 -33.36 -4.30 -26.43
N ILE A 14 -34.08 -3.17 -26.41
CA ILE A 14 -35.16 -2.93 -25.43
C ILE A 14 -36.53 -2.76 -26.08
N LEU A 15 -36.62 -2.65 -27.41
CA LEU A 15 -37.91 -2.49 -28.10
C LEU A 15 -38.38 -3.74 -28.87
N PHE A 16 -37.66 -4.86 -28.80
CA PHE A 16 -38.08 -6.13 -29.43
C PHE A 16 -38.69 -7.14 -28.44
N LEU A 17 -38.60 -6.87 -27.12
CA LEU A 17 -39.13 -7.76 -26.09
C LEU A 17 -40.64 -7.58 -25.82
N PHE A 18 -41.26 -6.50 -26.31
CA PHE A 18 -42.68 -6.24 -26.09
C PHE A 18 -43.61 -6.77 -27.19
N PHE A 19 -43.08 -7.23 -28.33
CA PHE A 19 -43.91 -7.73 -29.44
C PHE A 19 -44.09 -9.26 -29.45
N LEU A 20 -43.34 -10.02 -28.62
CA LEU A 20 -43.47 -11.48 -28.54
C LEU A 20 -44.31 -11.98 -27.35
N LEU A 21 -44.87 -11.10 -26.52
CA LEU A 21 -45.66 -11.51 -25.34
C LEU A 21 -47.17 -11.63 -25.59
N SER A 22 -47.68 -11.40 -26.81
CA SER A 22 -49.14 -11.41 -27.10
C SER A 22 -49.67 -12.67 -27.81
N CYS A 23 -48.88 -13.73 -27.99
CA CYS A 23 -49.35 -14.98 -28.62
C CYS A 23 -48.92 -16.28 -27.92
N MET A 24 -48.57 -16.23 -26.63
CA MET A 24 -48.23 -17.47 -25.92
C MET A 24 -49.49 -18.21 -25.47
N SER A 25 -49.68 -19.42 -25.98
CA SER A 25 -50.74 -20.31 -25.53
C SER A 25 -50.50 -20.77 -24.07
N PRO A 26 -51.57 -21.09 -23.31
CA PRO A 26 -51.44 -21.57 -21.91
C PRO A 26 -50.54 -22.81 -21.75
N SER A 27 -50.33 -23.57 -22.84
CA SER A 27 -49.44 -24.73 -22.86
C SER A 27 -47.95 -24.36 -22.81
N GLN A 28 -47.56 -23.17 -23.29
CA GLN A 28 -46.17 -22.71 -23.31
C GLN A 28 -45.78 -21.98 -22.01
N GLU A 29 -46.76 -21.38 -21.32
CA GLU A 29 -46.57 -20.80 -19.98
C GLU A 29 -46.28 -21.87 -18.91
N LYS A 30 -46.92 -23.04 -19.02
CA LYS A 30 -46.66 -24.18 -18.14
C LYS A 30 -45.24 -24.74 -18.35
N ALA A 31 -44.78 -24.85 -19.59
CA ALA A 31 -43.44 -25.33 -19.92
C ALA A 31 -42.33 -24.37 -19.43
N LEU A 32 -42.55 -23.05 -19.51
CA LEU A 32 -41.61 -22.06 -18.98
C LEU A 32 -41.57 -22.04 -17.45
N LYS A 33 -42.69 -22.27 -16.77
CA LYS A 33 -42.73 -22.43 -15.31
C LYS A 33 -42.02 -23.71 -14.88
N GLU A 34 -42.13 -24.80 -15.64
CA GLU A 34 -41.42 -26.05 -15.36
C GLU A 34 -39.89 -25.92 -15.52
N ILE A 35 -39.42 -25.19 -16.54
CA ILE A 35 -37.99 -24.90 -16.75
C ILE A 35 -37.43 -23.99 -15.64
N VAL A 36 -38.21 -23.02 -15.16
CA VAL A 36 -37.79 -22.10 -14.06
C VAL A 36 -37.78 -22.79 -12.69
N THR A 37 -38.47 -23.92 -12.52
CA THR A 37 -38.53 -24.63 -11.23
C THR A 37 -37.52 -25.78 -11.13
N ALA A 38 -36.72 -26.02 -12.16
CA ALA A 38 -35.74 -27.12 -12.24
C ALA A 38 -34.28 -26.66 -12.09
N GLU A 39 -34.01 -25.59 -11.35
CA GLU A 39 -32.66 -25.35 -10.83
C GLU A 39 -32.40 -26.36 -9.69
N GLU A 40 -31.81 -27.50 -10.06
CA GLU A 40 -31.16 -28.38 -9.10
C GLU A 40 -30.11 -27.60 -8.29
N PRO A 41 -29.94 -27.89 -7.00
CA PRO A 41 -29.03 -27.15 -6.15
C PRO A 41 -27.59 -27.37 -6.63
N ILE A 42 -26.99 -26.34 -7.22
CA ILE A 42 -25.54 -26.27 -7.46
C ILE A 42 -24.87 -26.15 -6.08
N SER A 43 -24.58 -27.31 -5.50
CA SER A 43 -23.68 -27.49 -4.37
C SER A 43 -22.31 -26.92 -4.74
N GLY A 44 -21.91 -25.81 -4.09
CA GLY A 44 -20.50 -25.43 -3.99
C GLY A 44 -20.05 -24.05 -4.48
N GLN A 45 -20.93 -23.10 -4.78
CA GLN A 45 -20.50 -21.71 -4.96
C GLN A 45 -20.67 -20.92 -3.65
N PRO A 46 -19.61 -20.31 -3.09
CA PRO A 46 -19.76 -19.46 -1.92
C PRO A 46 -20.72 -18.31 -2.28
N SER A 47 -21.73 -18.15 -1.45
CA SER A 47 -22.65 -17.01 -1.48
C SER A 47 -21.85 -15.73 -1.67
N SER A 48 -22.23 -14.89 -2.65
CA SER A 48 -21.54 -13.63 -2.97
C SER A 48 -21.30 -12.74 -1.75
N LYS A 49 -22.13 -12.89 -0.71
CA LYS A 49 -21.98 -12.22 0.57
C LYS A 49 -20.78 -12.72 1.37
N ALA A 50 -20.49 -14.03 1.36
CA ALA A 50 -19.34 -14.64 2.04
C ALA A 50 -18.01 -14.35 1.32
N ALA A 51 -18.00 -14.36 -0.02
CA ALA A 51 -16.83 -13.97 -0.82
C ALA A 51 -16.47 -12.48 -0.65
N LEU A 52 -17.48 -11.60 -0.51
CA LEU A 52 -17.26 -10.20 -0.14
C LEU A 52 -16.83 -10.03 1.32
N GLN A 53 -17.24 -10.92 2.22
CA GLN A 53 -16.89 -10.86 3.65
C GLN A 53 -15.42 -11.26 3.89
N GLU A 54 -14.91 -12.27 3.17
CA GLU A 54 -13.49 -12.68 3.22
C GLU A 54 -12.55 -11.61 2.63
N ASP A 55 -12.87 -11.01 1.49
CA ASP A 55 -12.02 -9.96 0.87
C ASP A 55 -11.90 -8.70 1.74
N VAL A 56 -12.86 -8.46 2.64
CA VAL A 56 -12.81 -7.36 3.63
C VAL A 56 -11.96 -7.73 4.85
N ALA A 57 -11.94 -8.99 5.28
CA ALA A 57 -11.12 -9.45 6.41
C ALA A 57 -9.62 -9.47 6.06
N ASP A 58 -9.29 -9.76 4.81
CA ASP A 58 -7.93 -9.75 4.27
C ASP A 58 -7.55 -8.43 3.56
N ALA A 59 -8.36 -7.39 3.73
CA ALA A 59 -8.16 -6.12 3.04
C ALA A 59 -6.91 -5.39 3.53
N VAL A 60 -6.10 -4.94 2.58
CA VAL A 60 -4.95 -4.05 2.83
C VAL A 60 -5.28 -2.69 2.24
N TYR A 61 -5.16 -1.65 3.04
CA TYR A 61 -5.28 -0.26 2.62
C TYR A 61 -3.95 0.44 2.78
N ILE A 62 -3.52 1.18 1.75
CA ILE A 62 -2.36 2.07 1.79
C ILE A 62 -2.80 3.44 1.27
N ASN A 63 -2.47 4.51 2.00
CA ASN A 63 -2.81 5.89 1.62
C ASN A 63 -4.33 6.05 1.33
N ASN A 64 -5.17 5.50 2.21
CA ASN A 64 -6.62 5.41 2.08
C ASN A 64 -7.17 4.67 0.85
N LYS A 65 -6.34 3.87 0.15
CA LYS A 65 -6.75 3.09 -1.01
C LYS A 65 -6.61 1.60 -0.73
N MET A 66 -7.65 0.83 -1.05
CA MET A 66 -7.57 -0.63 -1.00
C MET A 66 -6.60 -1.11 -2.09
N LEU A 67 -5.63 -1.95 -1.71
CA LEU A 67 -4.73 -2.55 -2.67
C LEU A 67 -5.49 -3.52 -3.57
N THR A 68 -5.24 -3.42 -4.87
CA THR A 68 -5.74 -4.40 -5.85
C THR A 68 -5.06 -5.76 -5.68
N ALA A 69 -5.69 -6.84 -6.15
CA ALA A 69 -5.05 -8.16 -6.19
C ALA A 69 -3.75 -8.18 -7.02
N LYS A 70 -3.58 -7.26 -7.99
CA LYS A 70 -2.33 -7.08 -8.72
C LYS A 70 -1.24 -6.52 -7.80
N GLN A 71 -1.50 -5.41 -7.12
CA GLN A 71 -0.55 -4.79 -6.19
C GLN A 71 -0.17 -5.73 -5.04
N ARG A 72 -1.12 -6.49 -4.48
CA ARG A 72 -0.82 -7.48 -3.44
C ARG A 72 0.15 -8.56 -3.95
N ARG A 73 -0.08 -9.09 -5.16
CA ARG A 73 0.82 -10.07 -5.79
C ARG A 73 2.20 -9.48 -6.10
N GLU A 74 2.26 -8.23 -6.55
CA GLU A 74 3.53 -7.53 -6.79
C GLU A 74 4.32 -7.37 -5.50
N LEU A 75 3.68 -6.94 -4.40
CA LEU A 75 4.29 -6.89 -3.07
C LEU A 75 4.80 -8.27 -2.63
N THR A 76 4.00 -9.33 -2.80
CA THR A 76 4.45 -10.70 -2.47
C THR A 76 5.63 -11.16 -3.31
N ALA A 77 5.65 -10.82 -4.61
CA ALA A 77 6.74 -11.18 -5.50
C ALA A 77 8.04 -10.46 -5.13
N VAL A 78 7.95 -9.20 -4.69
CA VAL A 78 9.11 -8.39 -4.28
C VAL A 78 9.62 -8.79 -2.90
N TYR A 79 8.73 -8.99 -1.92
CA TYR A 79 9.11 -9.17 -0.51
C TYR A 79 9.00 -10.61 -0.01
N GLY A 80 8.60 -11.57 -0.86
CA GLY A 80 8.50 -13.00 -0.53
C GLY A 80 7.32 -13.40 0.37
N VAL A 81 6.59 -12.43 0.91
CA VAL A 81 5.43 -12.64 1.80
C VAL A 81 4.27 -11.73 1.41
N PRO A 82 3.01 -12.20 1.58
CA PRO A 82 1.85 -11.34 1.34
C PRO A 82 1.79 -10.19 2.35
N PRO A 83 1.33 -8.99 1.92
CA PRO A 83 1.12 -7.89 2.84
C PRO A 83 0.08 -8.29 3.90
N ARG A 84 0.33 -7.94 5.15
CA ARG A 84 -0.61 -8.21 6.25
C ARG A 84 -1.88 -7.38 6.06
N PRO A 85 -3.08 -7.95 6.28
CA PRO A 85 -4.33 -7.18 6.32
C PRO A 85 -4.23 -6.03 7.32
N GLY A 86 -4.75 -4.85 6.94
CA GLY A 86 -4.63 -3.66 7.77
C GLY A 86 -4.68 -2.35 6.99
N ARG A 87 -4.45 -1.25 7.71
CA ARG A 87 -4.40 0.11 7.17
C ARG A 87 -3.02 0.68 7.43
N TYR A 88 -2.37 1.14 6.37
CA TYR A 88 -1.02 1.64 6.38
C TYR A 88 -0.93 2.96 5.62
N TRP A 89 0.15 3.68 5.85
CA TRP A 89 0.62 4.75 4.97
C TRP A 89 1.95 4.34 4.35
N TYR A 90 2.22 4.89 3.17
CA TYR A 90 3.46 4.66 2.45
C TYR A 90 3.86 5.92 1.70
N ASP A 91 5.12 6.32 1.84
CA ASP A 91 5.72 7.41 1.09
C ASP A 91 6.53 6.83 -0.07
N SER A 92 6.10 7.11 -1.29
CA SER A 92 6.74 6.60 -2.51
C SER A 92 8.12 7.21 -2.78
N ALA A 93 8.41 8.41 -2.28
CA ALA A 93 9.68 9.08 -2.53
C ALA A 93 10.79 8.50 -1.65
N SER A 94 10.52 8.27 -0.37
CA SER A 94 11.50 7.74 0.58
C SER A 94 11.44 6.22 0.76
N GLY A 95 10.30 5.59 0.45
CA GLY A 95 10.04 4.19 0.78
C GLY A 95 9.59 3.97 2.23
N SER A 96 9.46 5.03 3.03
CA SER A 96 9.03 4.93 4.43
C SER A 96 7.56 4.48 4.52
N TYR A 97 7.25 3.67 5.52
CA TYR A 97 5.88 3.20 5.75
C TYR A 97 5.57 3.03 7.24
N GLY A 98 4.28 3.00 7.56
CA GLY A 98 3.81 2.80 8.91
C GLY A 98 2.33 2.51 9.01
N ILE A 99 1.83 2.45 10.25
CA ILE A 99 0.42 2.21 10.53
C ILE A 99 -0.37 3.48 10.24
N TRP A 100 -1.49 3.37 9.54
CA TRP A 100 -2.41 4.49 9.30
C TRP A 100 -2.81 5.17 10.61
N HIS A 101 -2.68 6.50 10.70
CA HIS A 101 -2.86 7.27 11.93
C HIS A 101 -1.97 6.77 13.10
N GLY A 102 -0.76 6.33 12.78
CA GLY A 102 0.12 5.70 13.75
C GLY A 102 1.60 5.80 13.41
N LEU A 103 2.38 4.99 14.12
CA LEU A 103 3.84 5.02 14.13
C LEU A 103 4.45 4.62 12.78
N SER A 104 5.61 5.20 12.51
CA SER A 104 6.56 4.71 11.51
C SER A 104 7.04 3.30 11.87
N LEU A 105 6.96 2.37 10.92
CA LEU A 105 7.38 0.97 11.11
C LEU A 105 8.75 0.70 10.47
N GLY A 106 9.05 1.35 9.35
CA GLY A 106 10.33 1.16 8.68
C GLY A 106 10.35 1.74 7.27
N VAL A 107 11.26 1.21 6.46
CA VAL A 107 11.46 1.57 5.05
C VAL A 107 11.40 0.30 4.23
N ILE A 108 10.64 0.34 3.15
CA ILE A 108 10.65 -0.68 2.09
C ILE A 108 11.16 -0.04 0.79
N LEU A 109 11.24 -0.80 -0.31
CA LEU A 109 11.69 -0.26 -1.59
C LEU A 109 10.85 0.98 -1.96
N ALA A 110 11.51 2.08 -2.33
CA ALA A 110 10.85 3.29 -2.81
C ALA A 110 10.24 3.10 -4.20
N GLY A 111 9.29 3.97 -4.57
CA GLY A 111 8.70 4.01 -5.91
C GLY A 111 7.47 3.11 -6.14
N HIS A 112 6.93 2.45 -5.11
CA HIS A 112 5.63 1.78 -5.27
C HIS A 112 4.50 2.81 -5.48
N ASP A 113 3.66 2.59 -6.48
CA ASP A 113 2.50 3.46 -6.72
C ASP A 113 1.29 2.99 -5.91
N PHE A 114 1.20 3.53 -4.69
CA PHE A 114 0.01 3.44 -3.84
C PHE A 114 -0.76 4.76 -3.80
N GLY A 115 -0.43 5.70 -4.70
CA GLY A 115 -0.93 7.06 -4.71
C GLY A 115 -0.27 8.00 -3.71
N LYS A 116 -0.63 9.28 -3.81
CA LYS A 116 -0.13 10.35 -2.95
C LYS A 116 -0.41 10.05 -1.47
N ILE A 117 0.59 10.23 -0.62
CA ILE A 117 0.45 10.14 0.83
C ILE A 117 -0.33 11.36 1.37
N PRO A 118 -1.39 11.16 2.17
CA PRO A 118 -2.10 12.27 2.81
C PRO A 118 -1.30 12.95 3.93
N GLU A 119 -1.60 14.22 4.22
CA GLU A 119 -1.00 14.97 5.34
C GLU A 119 -1.28 14.31 6.69
N ASP A 120 -2.50 13.81 6.88
CA ASP A 120 -2.99 13.18 8.11
C ASP A 120 -2.61 11.69 8.24
N ALA A 121 -1.79 11.16 7.34
CA ALA A 121 -1.50 9.74 7.24
C ALA A 121 -0.95 9.11 8.53
N SER A 122 -0.25 9.89 9.35
CA SER A 122 0.33 9.47 10.63
C SER A 122 -0.19 10.24 11.86
N ASP A 123 -1.30 10.96 11.75
CA ASP A 123 -1.83 11.82 12.84
C ASP A 123 -0.77 12.80 13.40
N GLY A 124 -0.04 13.44 12.49
CA GLY A 124 0.92 14.47 12.84
C GLY A 124 0.26 15.69 13.48
N ASN A 125 1.01 16.36 14.36
CA ASN A 125 0.58 17.58 15.05
C ASN A 125 1.75 18.51 15.40
N THR A 126 2.86 18.35 14.68
CA THR A 126 4.15 18.98 15.01
C THR A 126 4.46 20.18 14.12
N GLY A 127 3.72 20.36 13.02
CA GLY A 127 4.05 21.33 11.97
C GLY A 127 5.31 20.99 11.19
N VAL A 128 5.88 19.79 11.37
CA VAL A 128 6.98 19.26 10.56
C VAL A 128 6.38 18.31 9.53
N PHE A 129 6.71 18.52 8.25
CA PHE A 129 6.22 17.70 7.16
C PHE A 129 7.38 17.09 6.37
N ILE A 130 7.27 15.81 6.01
CA ILE A 130 8.17 15.16 5.04
C ILE A 130 7.31 14.55 3.94
N ASN A 131 7.58 14.95 2.68
CA ASN A 131 6.89 14.43 1.49
C ASN A 131 5.37 14.47 1.65
N ASP A 132 4.84 15.64 1.98
CA ASP A 132 3.43 15.90 2.32
C ASP A 132 2.91 15.28 3.63
N ARG A 133 3.55 14.31 4.28
CA ARG A 133 3.05 13.74 5.55
C ARG A 133 3.42 14.63 6.73
N GLU A 134 2.46 14.96 7.60
CA GLU A 134 2.77 15.59 8.88
C GLU A 134 3.31 14.56 9.88
N LEU A 135 4.48 14.83 10.46
CA LEU A 135 5.13 13.90 11.37
C LEU A 135 4.49 13.97 12.77
N PRO A 136 4.26 12.81 13.42
CA PRO A 136 3.88 12.76 14.83
C PRO A 136 5.08 13.10 15.72
N GLU A 137 4.80 13.43 16.97
CA GLU A 137 5.80 13.82 17.98
C GLU A 137 6.96 12.80 18.10
N ALA A 138 6.66 11.50 18.06
CA ALA A 138 7.67 10.45 18.17
C ALA A 138 8.70 10.47 17.04
N ASP A 139 8.26 10.74 15.80
CA ASP A 139 9.15 10.83 14.65
C ASP A 139 10.03 12.08 14.75
N VAL A 140 9.46 13.23 15.17
CA VAL A 140 10.22 14.47 15.36
C VAL A 140 11.26 14.32 16.47
N LEU A 141 10.92 13.71 17.59
CA LEU A 141 11.87 13.40 18.68
C LEU A 141 13.02 12.50 18.20
N PHE A 142 12.73 11.53 17.33
CA PHE A 142 13.76 10.70 16.70
C PHE A 142 14.69 11.56 15.84
N LEU A 143 14.16 12.46 15.00
CA LEU A 143 14.98 13.34 14.15
C LEU A 143 15.81 14.34 14.98
N GLU A 144 15.24 14.93 16.04
CA GLU A 144 15.97 15.78 16.98
C GLU A 144 17.16 15.01 17.59
N TRP A 145 16.91 13.76 18.01
CA TRP A 145 17.94 12.89 18.52
C TRP A 145 18.97 12.52 17.45
N VAL A 146 18.61 12.19 16.21
CA VAL A 146 19.58 11.81 15.16
C VAL A 146 20.43 13.02 14.76
N PHE A 147 19.86 14.19 14.58
CA PHE A 147 20.57 15.34 14.04
C PHE A 147 21.24 16.22 15.10
N ASN A 148 20.94 16.02 16.38
CA ASN A 148 21.37 16.92 17.47
C ASN A 148 20.85 18.35 17.35
N VAL A 149 19.76 18.57 16.63
CA VAL A 149 19.19 19.89 16.42
C VAL A 149 17.76 19.92 16.97
N PRO A 150 17.32 21.03 17.56
CA PRO A 150 15.93 21.17 17.97
C PRO A 150 15.01 21.14 16.75
N ARG A 151 13.75 20.69 16.93
CA ARG A 151 12.76 20.66 15.85
C ARG A 151 12.69 21.97 15.11
N GLN A 152 12.59 21.86 13.80
CA GLN A 152 12.36 22.98 12.91
C GLN A 152 11.03 22.71 12.18
N PRO A 153 9.92 23.34 12.60
CA PRO A 153 8.67 23.28 11.85
C PRO A 153 8.87 23.78 10.42
N GLY A 154 8.22 23.14 9.46
CA GLY A 154 8.44 23.39 8.05
C GLY A 154 8.14 22.16 7.20
N ARG A 155 8.26 22.33 5.88
CA ARG A 155 8.05 21.25 4.93
C ARG A 155 9.37 20.86 4.27
N TYR A 156 9.61 19.56 4.23
CA TYR A 156 10.84 18.95 3.76
C TYR A 156 10.52 17.88 2.74
N TRP A 157 11.44 17.66 1.80
CA TRP A 157 11.45 16.45 1.00
C TRP A 157 12.45 15.46 1.57
N GLN A 158 12.17 14.17 1.37
CA GLN A 158 13.10 13.09 1.63
C GLN A 158 13.15 12.14 0.43
N ASP A 159 14.33 11.77 -0.04
CA ASP A 159 14.47 10.77 -1.10
C ASP A 159 14.79 9.37 -0.56
N ALA A 160 14.81 8.39 -1.48
CA ALA A 160 15.12 6.99 -1.19
C ALA A 160 16.56 6.75 -0.70
N LEU A 161 17.46 7.71 -0.89
CA LEU A 161 18.86 7.65 -0.43
C LEU A 161 19.01 8.23 0.99
N GLY A 162 17.91 8.67 1.60
CA GLY A 162 17.88 9.28 2.92
C GLY A 162 18.31 10.74 2.93
N ASN A 163 18.46 11.39 1.77
CA ASN A 163 18.69 12.83 1.72
C ASN A 163 17.42 13.56 2.14
N ILE A 164 17.57 14.61 2.95
CA ILE A 164 16.50 15.49 3.40
C ILE A 164 16.87 16.92 3.03
N GLY A 165 15.91 17.67 2.48
CA GLY A 165 16.07 19.09 2.15
C GLY A 165 14.75 19.86 2.28
N TYR A 166 14.79 21.18 2.13
CA TYR A 166 13.58 22.01 2.17
C TYR A 166 12.74 21.82 0.91
N GLU A 167 11.42 21.74 1.03
CA GLU A 167 10.54 21.73 -0.15
C GLU A 167 10.80 22.96 -1.04
N GLY A 168 10.96 22.72 -2.35
CA GLY A 168 11.27 23.75 -3.34
C GLY A 168 12.76 24.02 -3.55
N ASP A 169 13.64 23.47 -2.72
CA ASP A 169 15.10 23.54 -2.91
C ASP A 169 15.66 22.13 -3.17
N PRO A 170 16.24 21.85 -4.36
CA PRO A 170 16.76 20.52 -4.67
C PRO A 170 18.07 20.18 -3.93
N THR A 171 18.70 21.12 -3.22
CA THR A 171 19.94 20.85 -2.50
C THR A 171 19.65 20.10 -1.19
N PRO A 172 20.24 18.90 -0.99
CA PRO A 172 20.16 18.20 0.28
C PRO A 172 20.74 19.04 1.42
N LEU A 173 19.99 19.15 2.52
CA LEU A 173 20.46 19.73 3.77
C LEU A 173 21.29 18.73 4.58
N VAL A 174 20.81 17.48 4.64
CA VAL A 174 21.41 16.40 5.43
C VAL A 174 21.09 15.04 4.82
N ASN A 175 21.84 14.00 5.19
CA ASN A 175 21.50 12.61 4.91
C ASN A 175 21.20 11.86 6.20
N LEU A 176 19.94 11.43 6.38
CA LEU A 176 19.44 10.74 7.57
C LEU A 176 20.22 9.45 7.84
N TYR A 177 20.42 8.62 6.81
CA TYR A 177 21.08 7.33 6.95
C TYR A 177 22.53 7.48 7.37
N ALA A 178 23.28 8.40 6.75
CA ALA A 178 24.67 8.67 7.11
C ALA A 178 24.83 9.15 8.56
N VAL A 179 23.99 10.08 9.01
CA VAL A 179 24.06 10.60 10.38
C VAL A 179 23.67 9.53 11.40
N TYR A 180 22.64 8.76 11.10
CA TYR A 180 22.21 7.66 11.96
C TYR A 180 23.35 6.64 12.13
N GLN A 181 24.00 6.21 11.04
CA GLN A 181 25.13 5.27 11.04
C GLN A 181 26.28 5.79 11.92
N GLN A 182 26.62 7.06 11.79
CA GLN A 182 27.66 7.67 12.63
C GLN A 182 27.30 7.63 14.12
N ARG A 183 26.02 7.87 14.47
CA ARG A 183 25.57 7.90 15.87
C ARG A 183 25.63 6.54 16.55
N ILE A 184 25.23 5.47 15.90
CA ILE A 184 25.34 4.14 16.53
C ILE A 184 26.78 3.67 16.65
N GLN A 185 27.64 3.97 15.68
CA GLN A 185 29.06 3.61 15.75
C GLN A 185 29.71 4.27 16.97
N SER A 186 29.37 5.53 17.25
CA SER A 186 29.86 6.23 18.45
C SER A 186 29.27 5.74 19.78
N ARG A 187 28.20 4.93 19.79
CA ARG A 187 27.66 4.29 21.00
C ARG A 187 28.21 2.87 21.24
N PHE A 188 28.76 2.22 20.22
CA PHE A 188 29.18 0.82 20.27
C PHE A 188 30.62 0.64 19.78
N TYR A 189 31.59 1.20 20.51
CA TYR A 189 32.99 0.76 20.47
C TYR A 189 33.07 -0.67 21.06
N GLY A 190 32.64 -1.69 20.32
CA GLY A 190 32.87 -3.09 20.75
C GLY A 190 31.92 -4.20 20.28
N SER A 191 31.07 -4.03 19.26
CA SER A 191 30.36 -5.19 18.69
C SER A 191 30.16 -5.00 17.19
N GLY A 192 30.76 -5.89 16.40
CA GLY A 192 30.97 -5.78 14.95
C GLY A 192 29.76 -6.14 14.10
N ASP A 193 28.55 -5.96 14.62
CA ASP A 193 27.31 -6.25 13.89
C ASP A 193 26.54 -4.93 13.80
N ASN A 194 26.20 -4.48 12.58
CA ASN A 194 25.40 -3.27 12.31
C ASN A 194 23.94 -3.49 12.70
N TYR A 195 23.73 -3.80 13.98
CA TYR A 195 22.45 -4.11 14.58
C TYR A 195 21.73 -2.83 14.94
N TRP A 196 20.56 -2.64 14.34
CA TRP A 196 19.65 -1.57 14.70
C TRP A 196 18.45 -2.18 15.40
N ALA A 197 18.11 -1.72 16.60
CA ALA A 197 16.86 -2.08 17.26
C ALA A 197 16.09 -0.81 17.64
N GLY A 198 14.83 -0.74 17.24
CA GLY A 198 13.87 0.27 17.66
C GLY A 198 13.06 -0.19 18.89
N ASN A 199 12.44 0.75 19.58
CA ASN A 199 11.66 0.50 20.81
C ASN A 199 10.37 -0.33 20.61
N PHE A 200 10.08 -0.81 19.39
CA PHE A 200 8.84 -1.51 19.02
C PHE A 200 9.08 -2.94 18.51
N GLY A 201 10.14 -3.62 18.98
CA GLY A 201 10.46 -4.99 18.54
C GLY A 201 10.95 -5.08 17.09
N SER A 202 11.26 -3.93 16.49
CA SER A 202 11.85 -3.84 15.17
C SER A 202 13.36 -3.93 15.26
N TYR A 203 13.98 -4.84 14.52
CA TYR A 203 15.44 -4.95 14.47
C TYR A 203 15.95 -5.27 13.07
N GLY A 204 17.11 -4.73 12.71
CA GLY A 204 17.66 -4.90 11.38
C GLY A 204 19.17 -5.05 11.40
N ASN A 205 19.71 -5.65 10.35
CA ASN A 205 21.13 -5.77 10.09
C ASN A 205 21.39 -5.50 8.61
N GLU A 206 22.55 -4.94 8.30
CA GLU A 206 23.03 -4.72 6.94
C GLU A 206 24.42 -5.33 6.78
N GLU A 207 24.55 -6.21 5.78
CA GLU A 207 25.81 -6.82 5.36
C GLU A 207 26.00 -6.62 3.84
N ASN A 208 27.13 -6.04 3.43
CA ASN A 208 27.54 -5.87 2.03
C ASN A 208 26.51 -5.18 1.11
N GLY A 209 25.77 -4.18 1.62
CA GLY A 209 24.77 -3.44 0.84
C GLY A 209 23.41 -4.13 0.74
N PHE A 210 23.22 -5.24 1.46
CA PHE A 210 21.93 -5.91 1.66
C PHE A 210 21.53 -5.75 3.13
N GLY A 211 20.41 -5.07 3.37
CA GLY A 211 19.82 -4.86 4.68
C GLY A 211 18.54 -5.68 4.86
N TYR A 212 18.21 -6.00 6.11
CA TYR A 212 16.86 -6.41 6.47
C TYR A 212 16.35 -5.60 7.66
N VAL A 213 15.03 -5.37 7.68
CA VAL A 213 14.30 -4.86 8.84
C VAL A 213 13.29 -5.93 9.24
N MET A 214 13.36 -6.37 10.49
CA MET A 214 12.35 -7.21 11.12
C MET A 214 11.39 -6.29 11.86
N VAL A 215 10.07 -6.42 11.64
CA VAL A 215 9.02 -5.77 12.43
C VAL A 215 7.96 -6.81 12.75
N ASP A 216 7.68 -7.07 14.04
CA ASP A 216 6.65 -8.04 14.48
C ASP A 216 6.74 -9.42 13.78
N GLY A 217 7.97 -9.92 13.60
CA GLY A 217 8.27 -11.19 12.97
C GLY A 217 8.20 -11.21 11.44
N VAL A 218 8.07 -10.06 10.77
CA VAL A 218 8.17 -9.93 9.30
C VAL A 218 9.52 -9.37 8.91
N SER A 219 10.25 -10.08 8.05
CA SER A 219 11.49 -9.61 7.43
C SER A 219 11.21 -8.85 6.14
N VAL A 220 11.64 -7.60 6.03
CA VAL A 220 11.75 -6.88 4.76
C VAL A 220 13.22 -6.68 4.45
N THR A 221 13.68 -7.27 3.35
CA THR A 221 15.04 -7.05 2.83
C THR A 221 15.06 -5.89 1.85
N TYR A 222 16.11 -5.08 1.89
CA TYR A 222 16.38 -4.03 0.92
C TYR A 222 17.86 -4.08 0.52
N GLY A 223 18.17 -3.59 -0.68
CA GLY A 223 19.54 -3.58 -1.19
C GLY A 223 19.85 -4.68 -2.20
N GLY A 224 20.72 -4.31 -3.13
CA GLY A 224 21.14 -4.98 -4.35
C GLY A 224 22.39 -4.29 -4.88
#